data_AF-A0AAN5DIV4-F1
#
_entry.id   AF-A0AAN5DIV4-F1
#
_cell.length_a   1.000
_cell.length_b   1.000
_cell.length_c   1.000
_cell.angle_alpha   90.00
_cell.angle_beta   90.00
_cell.angle_gamma   90.00
#
_symmetry.space_group_name_H-M   'P 1'
#
loop_
_entity.id
_entity.type
_entity.pdbx_description
1 polymer ?
#
loop_
_entity_poly.entity_id
_entity_poly.type
_entity_poly.pdbx_seq_one_letter_code
_entity_poly.pdbx_strand_id
1 'polypeptide(L)'
;MYEMMCGRLPFFSKDHKRLFELIMVSELRFPSKISQEAKQLLQGLLVKDPTQRLGGGADDALEITQQPFFASIDWPKLYNKEIEPPFKPLVQSETDTTYFDREFTSEPVQLTPPPVRAGPLATVSEVDEMQNNFVQFSFHNEQVNPGLDSLRENSIMDE
;
A
#
# COMPACT_ATOMS: atom_id res chain seq x y z
N MET A 1 -7.31 3.83 -7.10
CA MET A 1 -8.44 3.41 -7.99
C MET A 1 -8.44 4.15 -9.31
N TYR A 2 -8.46 5.49 -9.32
CA TYR A 2 -8.46 6.27 -10.57
C TYR A 2 -7.31 5.87 -11.51
N GLU A 3 -6.09 5.76 -10.99
CA GLU A 3 -4.91 5.36 -11.78
C GLU A 3 -5.04 3.97 -12.39
N MET A 4 -5.54 2.98 -11.63
CA MET A 4 -5.73 1.62 -12.15
C MET A 4 -6.73 1.57 -13.32
N MET A 5 -7.77 2.41 -13.28
CA MET A 5 -8.82 2.43 -14.29
C MET A 5 -8.51 3.35 -15.48
N CYS A 6 -7.76 4.43 -15.24
CA CYS A 6 -7.50 5.49 -16.23
C CYS A 6 -6.05 5.49 -16.76
N GLY A 7 -5.14 4.74 -16.14
CA GLY A 7 -3.72 4.68 -16.48
C GLY A 7 -2.93 5.96 -16.19
N ARG A 8 -3.46 6.88 -15.38
CA ARG A 8 -2.83 8.17 -15.05
C ARG A 8 -3.37 8.78 -13.76
N LEU A 9 -2.60 9.66 -13.14
CA LEU A 9 -3.02 10.44 -11.98
C LEU A 9 -4.25 11.31 -12.29
N PRO A 10 -5.19 11.49 -11.34
CA PRO A 10 -6.34 12.39 -11.51
C PRO A 10 -5.92 13.87 -11.59
N PHE A 11 -4.86 14.25 -10.87
CA PHE A 11 -4.25 15.58 -10.88
C PHE A 11 -2.74 15.43 -11.03
N PHE A 12 -2.12 16.20 -11.93
CA PHE A 12 -0.69 16.12 -12.16
C PHE A 12 -0.13 17.46 -12.62
N SER A 13 1.02 17.84 -12.06
CA SER A 13 1.85 18.96 -12.47
C SER A 13 3.27 18.72 -11.97
N LYS A 14 4.28 19.13 -12.75
CA LYS A 14 5.68 19.13 -12.29
C LYS A 14 5.94 20.22 -11.25
N ASP A 15 5.20 21.33 -11.31
CA ASP A 15 5.21 22.35 -10.27
C ASP A 15 4.23 21.96 -9.16
N HIS A 16 4.75 21.87 -7.93
CA HIS A 16 3.99 21.49 -6.74
C HIS A 16 2.92 22.53 -6.38
N LYS A 17 3.19 23.83 -6.59
CA LYS A 17 2.20 24.86 -6.31
C LYS A 17 0.98 24.67 -7.21
N ARG A 18 1.22 24.46 -8.50
CA ARG A 18 0.16 24.13 -9.45
C ARG A 18 -0.52 22.80 -9.14
N LEU A 19 0.21 21.77 -8.70
CA LEU A 19 -0.39 20.49 -8.31
C LEU A 19 -1.39 20.67 -7.16
N PHE A 20 -1.03 21.43 -6.13
CA PHE A 20 -1.93 21.70 -5.01
C PHE A 20 -3.17 22.50 -5.44
N GLU A 21 -3.01 23.49 -6.32
CA GLU A 21 -4.16 24.18 -6.92
C GLU A 21 -5.10 23.19 -7.64
N LEU A 22 -4.54 22.30 -8.47
CA LEU A 22 -5.34 21.29 -9.16
C LEU A 22 -6.09 20.37 -8.17
N ILE A 23 -5.42 19.93 -7.11
CA ILE A 23 -6.03 19.09 -6.06
C ILE A 23 -7.15 19.84 -5.35
N MET A 24 -7.02 21.14 -5.09
CA MET A 24 -8.04 21.91 -4.39
C MET A 24 -9.27 22.19 -5.26
N VAL A 25 -9.07 22.63 -6.51
CA VAL A 25 -10.17 23.23 -7.29
C VAL A 25 -10.56 22.49 -8.56
N SER A 26 -9.72 21.59 -9.08
CA SER A 26 -10.04 20.95 -10.36
C SER A 26 -11.03 19.81 -10.21
N GLU A 27 -11.97 19.77 -11.17
CA GLU A 27 -12.88 18.65 -11.37
C GLU A 27 -12.17 17.43 -11.99
N LEU A 28 -12.73 16.25 -11.73
CA LEU A 28 -12.22 15.00 -12.30
C LEU A 28 -12.54 14.89 -13.79
N ARG A 29 -11.60 14.37 -14.57
CA ARG A 29 -11.77 14.18 -16.02
C ARG A 29 -11.59 12.74 -16.46
N PHE A 30 -12.68 12.09 -16.79
CA PHE A 30 -12.72 10.68 -17.14
C PHE A 30 -12.44 10.40 -18.63
N PRO A 31 -11.70 9.34 -18.97
CA PRO A 31 -11.65 8.84 -20.35
C PRO A 31 -13.03 8.28 -20.77
N SER A 32 -13.27 8.14 -22.07
CA SER A 32 -14.58 7.69 -22.58
C SER A 32 -14.96 6.26 -22.19
N LYS A 33 -13.97 5.38 -21.96
CA LYS A 33 -14.17 3.94 -21.75
C LYS A 33 -14.50 3.52 -20.31
N ILE A 34 -14.50 4.44 -19.35
CA ILE A 34 -14.76 4.09 -17.94
C ILE A 34 -16.27 3.96 -17.68
N SER A 35 -16.66 2.92 -16.95
CA SER A 35 -18.07 2.63 -16.63
C SER A 35 -18.70 3.70 -15.75
N GLN A 36 -20.03 3.77 -15.74
CA GLN A 36 -20.74 4.79 -14.97
C GLN A 36 -20.58 4.57 -13.46
N GLU A 37 -20.59 3.33 -13.01
CA GLU A 37 -20.43 2.92 -11.61
C GLU A 37 -19.03 3.31 -11.11
N ALA A 38 -18.01 3.12 -11.95
CA ALA A 38 -16.64 3.54 -11.63
C ALA A 38 -16.52 5.06 -11.54
N LYS A 39 -17.19 5.83 -12.42
CA LYS A 39 -17.23 7.30 -12.32
C LYS A 39 -17.87 7.75 -11.03
N GLN A 40 -19.03 7.19 -10.68
CA GLN A 40 -19.76 7.52 -9.45
C GLN A 40 -18.90 7.27 -8.21
N LEU A 41 -18.28 6.09 -8.12
CA LEU A 41 -17.37 5.76 -7.04
C LEU A 41 -16.20 6.75 -6.94
N LEU A 42 -15.52 7.03 -8.05
CA LEU A 42 -14.37 7.93 -8.06
C LEU A 42 -14.75 9.38 -7.75
N GLN A 43 -15.92 9.83 -8.20
CA GLN A 43 -16.46 11.15 -7.87
C GLN A 43 -16.73 11.27 -6.37
N GLY A 44 -17.34 10.24 -5.75
CA GLY A 44 -17.60 10.20 -4.30
C GLY A 44 -16.32 10.13 -3.46
N LEU A 45 -15.35 9.29 -3.83
CA LEU A 45 -14.09 9.13 -3.09
C LEU A 45 -13.18 10.36 -3.19
N LEU A 46 -13.26 11.14 -4.28
CA LEU A 46 -12.38 12.27 -4.54
C LEU A 46 -13.08 13.63 -4.36
N VAL A 47 -14.19 13.66 -3.62
CA VAL A 47 -14.81 14.91 -3.13
C VAL A 47 -13.82 15.67 -2.25
N LYS A 48 -13.73 16.98 -2.46
CA LYS A 48 -12.76 17.86 -1.77
C LYS A 48 -13.08 17.98 -0.28
N ASP A 49 -14.34 18.24 0.04
CA ASP A 49 -14.84 18.29 1.41
C ASP A 49 -14.88 16.87 2.01
N PRO A 50 -14.10 16.58 3.07
CA PRO A 50 -14.09 15.26 3.68
C PRO A 50 -15.43 14.87 4.31
N THR A 51 -16.27 15.83 4.73
CA THR A 51 -17.58 15.55 5.33
C THR A 51 -18.63 15.10 4.31
N GLN A 52 -18.38 15.39 3.02
CA GLN A 52 -19.20 14.98 1.88
C GLN A 52 -18.57 13.84 1.07
N ARG A 53 -17.36 13.40 1.48
CA ARG A 53 -16.64 12.34 0.79
C ARG A 53 -17.25 11.00 1.16
N LEU A 54 -17.41 10.14 0.15
CA LEU A 54 -17.84 8.76 0.35
C LEU A 54 -16.93 8.06 1.37
N GLY A 55 -17.53 7.48 2.40
CA GLY A 55 -16.86 6.88 3.55
C GLY A 55 -16.47 7.88 4.65
N GLY A 56 -16.82 9.16 4.53
CA GLY A 56 -16.58 10.18 5.56
C GLY A 56 -17.68 10.25 6.63
N GLY A 57 -18.77 9.51 6.46
CA GLY A 57 -19.90 9.44 7.39
C GLY A 57 -19.73 8.40 8.50
N ALA A 58 -20.78 8.19 9.29
CA ALA A 58 -20.79 7.24 10.41
C ALA A 58 -20.64 5.77 9.98
N ASP A 59 -21.07 5.44 8.76
CA ASP A 59 -20.98 4.10 8.20
C ASP A 59 -19.59 3.77 7.63
N ASP A 60 -18.71 4.77 7.50
CA ASP A 60 -17.31 4.62 7.10
C ASP A 60 -17.14 3.68 5.87
N ALA A 61 -16.35 2.61 5.98
CA ALA A 61 -16.12 1.66 4.90
C ALA A 61 -17.39 0.95 4.41
N LEU A 62 -18.44 0.83 5.24
CA LEU A 62 -19.69 0.20 4.82
C LEU A 62 -20.35 0.98 3.68
N GLU A 63 -20.28 2.31 3.69
CA GLU A 63 -20.81 3.17 2.63
C GLU A 63 -20.11 2.91 1.28
N ILE A 64 -18.80 2.65 1.32
CA ILE A 64 -17.98 2.35 0.14
C ILE A 64 -18.30 0.96 -0.39
N THR A 65 -18.39 -0.04 0.48
CA THR A 65 -18.62 -1.45 0.11
C THR A 65 -19.98 -1.69 -0.52
N GLN A 66 -20.96 -0.83 -0.24
CA GLN A 66 -22.31 -0.86 -0.80
C GLN A 66 -22.45 -0.17 -2.18
N GLN A 67 -21.40 0.46 -2.70
CA GLN A 67 -21.48 1.13 -4.00
C GLN A 67 -21.72 0.13 -5.14
N PRO A 68 -22.49 0.51 -6.20
CA PRO A 68 -22.76 -0.35 -7.34
C PRO A 68 -21.50 -0.92 -8.01
N PHE A 69 -20.39 -0.19 -7.94
CA PHE A 69 -19.09 -0.65 -8.46
C PHE A 69 -18.64 -1.98 -7.83
N PHE A 70 -19.00 -2.26 -6.57
CA PHE A 70 -18.63 -3.46 -5.85
C PHE A 70 -19.78 -4.48 -5.73
N ALA A 71 -20.88 -4.31 -6.47
CA ALA A 71 -22.05 -5.17 -6.35
C ALA A 71 -21.78 -6.67 -6.61
N SER A 72 -20.72 -7.00 -7.35
CA SER A 72 -20.30 -8.38 -7.62
C SER A 72 -19.40 -8.99 -6.54
N ILE A 73 -19.01 -8.23 -5.51
CA ILE A 73 -18.07 -8.67 -4.48
C ILE A 73 -18.83 -9.30 -3.31
N ASP A 74 -18.50 -10.55 -3.01
CA ASP A 74 -18.88 -11.23 -1.77
C ASP A 74 -17.81 -10.93 -0.71
N TRP A 75 -18.09 -9.96 0.17
CA TRP A 75 -17.13 -9.47 1.16
C TRP A 75 -16.65 -10.54 2.16
N PRO A 76 -17.52 -11.41 2.72
CA PRO A 76 -17.07 -12.55 3.51
C PRO A 76 -16.11 -13.47 2.76
N LYS A 77 -16.40 -13.82 1.50
CA LYS A 77 -15.49 -14.66 0.70
C LYS A 77 -14.18 -13.97 0.39
N LEU A 78 -14.21 -12.67 0.10
CA LEU A 78 -13.00 -11.89 -0.13
C LEU A 78 -12.12 -11.89 1.12
N TYR A 79 -12.71 -11.66 2.30
CA TYR A 79 -12.02 -11.68 3.59
C TYR A 79 -11.37 -13.04 3.87
N ASN A 80 -12.08 -14.14 3.59
CA ASN A 80 -11.59 -15.50 3.74
C ASN A 80 -10.63 -15.95 2.62
N LYS A 81 -10.30 -15.07 1.65
CA LYS A 81 -9.46 -15.38 0.48
C LYS A 81 -10.02 -16.50 -0.41
N GLU A 82 -11.34 -16.63 -0.46
CA GLU A 82 -12.06 -17.64 -1.26
C GLU A 82 -12.35 -17.16 -2.70
N ILE A 83 -12.17 -15.86 -2.98
CA ILE A 83 -12.27 -15.31 -4.33
C ILE A 83 -10.95 -15.52 -5.07
N GLU A 84 -11.01 -16.17 -6.23
CA GLU A 84 -9.83 -16.36 -7.08
C GLU A 84 -9.31 -15.00 -7.59
N PRO A 85 -8.02 -14.67 -7.36
CA PRO A 85 -7.45 -13.41 -7.83
C PRO A 85 -7.37 -13.40 -9.37
N PRO A 86 -7.67 -12.27 -10.04
CA PRO A 86 -7.66 -12.18 -11.50
C PRO A 86 -6.26 -12.28 -12.11
N PHE A 87 -5.22 -12.09 -11.29
CA PHE A 87 -3.83 -12.25 -11.67
C PHE A 87 -3.12 -13.10 -10.62
N LYS A 88 -2.48 -14.18 -11.09
CA LYS A 88 -1.59 -15.01 -10.28
C LYS A 88 -0.17 -14.82 -10.81
N PRO A 89 0.76 -14.25 -10.03
CA PRO A 89 2.14 -14.08 -10.48
C PRO A 89 2.77 -15.44 -10.74
N LEU A 90 3.55 -15.51 -11.82
CA LEU A 90 4.30 -16.71 -12.19
C LEU A 90 5.71 -16.58 -11.61
N VAL A 91 5.90 -17.12 -10.41
CA VAL A 91 7.21 -17.21 -9.76
C VAL A 91 7.79 -18.61 -9.95
N GLN A 92 9.09 -18.69 -10.22
CA GLN A 92 9.79 -19.94 -10.52
C GLN A 92 10.34 -20.63 -9.27
N SER A 93 10.64 -19.86 -8.23
CA SER A 93 11.19 -20.32 -6.96
C SER A 93 10.82 -19.35 -5.82
N GLU A 94 11.12 -19.75 -4.60
CA GLU A 94 10.92 -18.92 -3.39
C GLU A 94 11.84 -17.69 -3.37
N THR A 95 12.93 -17.72 -4.13
CA THR A 95 13.92 -16.64 -4.29
C THR A 95 13.75 -15.85 -5.58
N ASP A 96 12.67 -16.09 -6.33
CA ASP A 96 12.41 -15.40 -7.59
C ASP A 96 12.09 -13.92 -7.36
N THR A 97 12.90 -13.04 -7.96
CA THR A 97 12.77 -11.59 -7.87
C THR A 97 12.26 -10.93 -9.15
N THR A 98 11.68 -11.69 -10.08
CA THR A 98 11.26 -11.22 -11.41
C THR A 98 10.29 -10.04 -11.39
N TYR A 99 9.45 -9.92 -10.36
CA TYR A 99 8.48 -8.82 -10.22
C TYR A 99 9.04 -7.60 -9.45
N PHE A 100 10.33 -7.58 -9.13
CA PHE A 100 11.04 -6.45 -8.52
C PHE A 100 11.92 -5.73 -9.55
N ASP A 101 12.14 -4.42 -9.37
CA ASP A 101 13.00 -3.66 -10.27
C ASP A 101 14.47 -4.10 -10.13
N ARG A 102 15.18 -4.15 -11.27
CA ARG A 102 16.61 -4.47 -11.31
C ARG A 102 17.48 -3.40 -10.69
N GLU A 103 16.99 -2.16 -10.61
CA GLU A 103 17.66 -1.11 -9.85
C GLU A 103 17.99 -1.59 -8.43
N PHE A 104 17.07 -2.30 -7.78
CA PHE A 104 17.25 -2.80 -6.41
C PHE A 104 17.86 -4.20 -6.35
N THR A 105 17.41 -5.14 -7.21
CA THR A 105 17.87 -6.54 -7.12
C THR A 105 19.32 -6.73 -7.59
N SER A 106 19.92 -5.72 -8.21
CA SER A 106 21.34 -5.70 -8.57
C SER A 106 22.24 -5.11 -7.49
N GLU A 107 21.68 -4.53 -6.43
CA GLU A 107 22.45 -4.01 -5.30
C GLU A 107 23.00 -5.14 -4.40
N PRO A 108 24.14 -4.91 -3.73
CA PRO A 108 24.67 -5.90 -2.79
C PRO A 108 23.78 -6.03 -1.54
N VAL A 109 23.54 -7.28 -1.12
CA VAL A 109 22.76 -7.59 0.09
C VAL A 109 23.64 -7.39 1.33
N GLN A 110 23.86 -6.13 1.71
CA GLN A 110 24.66 -5.78 2.88
C GLN A 110 24.04 -4.60 3.66
N LEU A 111 24.08 -4.68 4.99
CA LEU A 111 23.66 -3.58 5.84
C LEU A 111 24.64 -2.42 5.68
N THR A 112 24.13 -1.24 5.31
CA THR A 112 24.94 -0.03 5.24
C THR A 112 25.10 0.53 6.66
N PRO A 113 26.33 0.62 7.21
CA PRO A 113 26.54 1.18 8.54
C PRO A 113 26.19 2.68 8.56
N PRO A 114 25.71 3.20 9.71
CA PRO A 114 25.35 4.61 9.82
C PRO A 114 26.58 5.51 9.63
N PRO A 115 26.40 6.72 9.07
CA PRO A 115 27.51 7.65 8.91
C PRO A 115 28.04 8.10 10.27
N VAL A 116 29.35 7.99 10.46
CA VAL A 116 30.03 8.55 11.65
C VAL A 116 29.95 10.07 11.56
N ARG A 117 29.11 10.72 12.38
CA ARG A 117 29.04 12.19 12.45
C ARG A 117 30.29 12.72 13.15
N ALA A 118 31.19 13.35 12.39
CA ALA A 118 32.26 14.17 12.95
C ALA A 118 31.70 15.55 13.34
N GLY A 119 31.28 15.73 14.59
CA GLY A 119 30.74 16.99 15.10
C GLY A 119 30.51 16.97 16.62
N PRO A 120 30.20 18.14 17.25
CA PRO A 120 30.08 18.27 18.71
C PRO A 120 28.82 17.65 19.29
N LEU A 121 27.81 17.32 18.47
CA LEU A 121 26.76 16.39 18.87
C LEU A 121 27.32 14.98 18.74
N ALA A 122 27.72 14.40 19.87
CA ALA A 122 28.05 12.98 19.94
C ALA A 122 26.90 12.18 19.32
N THR A 123 27.22 11.21 18.47
CA THR A 123 26.32 10.09 18.23
C THR A 123 26.04 9.50 19.61
N VAL A 124 24.78 9.56 20.04
CA VAL A 124 24.36 8.89 21.27
C VAL A 124 24.75 7.42 21.10
N SER A 125 25.25 6.77 22.15
CA SER A 125 25.59 5.35 22.03
C SER A 125 24.32 4.62 21.55
N GLU A 126 24.43 3.77 20.51
CA GLU A 126 23.26 3.06 19.95
C GLU A 126 22.48 2.36 21.07
N VAL A 127 23.20 1.90 22.10
CA VAL A 127 22.65 1.30 23.32
C VAL A 127 21.78 2.26 24.15
N ASP A 128 22.20 3.50 24.39
CA ASP A 128 21.39 4.49 25.14
C ASP A 128 20.18 4.96 24.33
N GLU A 129 20.32 5.13 23.00
CA GLU A 129 19.20 5.46 22.12
C GLU A 129 18.18 4.31 22.06
N MET A 130 18.65 3.07 21.92
CA MET A 130 17.80 1.87 21.91
C MET A 130 17.09 1.66 23.25
N GLN A 131 17.78 1.87 24.37
CA GLN A 131 17.21 1.68 25.70
C GLN A 131 16.22 2.76 26.12
N ASN A 132 16.31 3.98 25.59
CA ASN A 132 15.40 5.06 25.98
C ASN A 132 14.29 5.33 24.96
N ASN A 133 14.54 5.16 23.66
CA ASN A 133 13.60 5.52 22.59
C ASN A 133 12.92 4.31 21.92
N PHE A 134 13.43 3.08 22.12
CA PHE A 134 12.97 1.87 21.43
C PHE A 134 12.56 0.72 22.36
N VAL A 135 12.17 1.02 23.61
CA VAL A 135 11.85 0.03 24.66
C VAL A 135 10.80 -1.01 24.24
N GLN A 136 9.87 -0.65 23.35
CA GLN A 136 8.82 -1.55 22.85
C GLN A 136 9.00 -1.92 21.36
N PHE A 137 10.22 -1.79 20.83
CA PHE A 137 10.49 -2.07 19.43
C PHE A 137 10.56 -3.57 19.13
N SER A 138 11.08 -4.37 20.07
CA SER A 138 11.16 -5.82 19.92
C SER A 138 9.77 -6.46 20.03
N PHE A 139 9.34 -7.14 18.96
CA PHE A 139 8.06 -7.82 18.88
C PHE A 139 8.22 -9.21 18.27
N HIS A 140 7.55 -10.21 18.86
CA HIS A 140 7.43 -11.56 18.32
C HIS A 140 5.96 -11.94 18.30
N ASN A 141 5.45 -12.38 17.15
CA ASN A 141 4.05 -12.76 17.04
C ASN A 141 3.82 -14.15 17.64
N GLU A 142 3.09 -14.22 18.76
CA GLU A 142 2.75 -15.48 19.44
C GLU A 142 1.60 -16.25 18.77
N GLN A 143 0.86 -15.61 17.86
CA GLN A 143 -0.26 -16.20 17.12
C GLN A 143 0.22 -16.83 15.82
N VAL A 144 1.04 -17.89 15.92
CA VAL A 144 1.35 -18.76 14.78
C VAL A 144 0.18 -19.72 14.61
N ASN A 145 -0.64 -19.46 13.58
CA ASN A 145 -1.76 -20.32 13.22
C ASN A 145 -1.22 -21.40 12.28
N PRO A 146 -1.11 -22.68 12.71
CA PRO A 146 -0.37 -23.72 11.97
C PRO A 146 -0.93 -24.07 10.58
N GLY A 147 -2.10 -23.53 10.20
CA GLY A 147 -2.70 -23.72 8.88
C GLY A 147 -2.15 -22.80 7.78
N LEU A 148 -1.47 -21.70 8.11
CA LEU A 148 -0.91 -20.77 7.12
C LEU A 148 0.56 -21.05 6.74
N ASP A 149 1.27 -21.89 7.49
CA ASP A 149 2.70 -22.16 7.30
C ASP A 149 3.01 -23.19 6.19
N SER A 150 1.99 -23.84 5.63
CA SER A 150 2.18 -24.72 4.46
C SER A 150 2.71 -24.00 3.19
N LEU A 151 2.73 -22.66 3.20
CA LEU A 151 3.36 -21.83 2.16
C LEU A 151 4.66 -21.16 2.62
N ARG A 152 5.11 -21.37 3.87
CA ARG A 152 6.32 -20.75 4.45
C ARG A 152 7.40 -21.77 4.83
N GLU A 153 7.06 -23.03 5.08
CA GLU A 153 8.01 -24.02 5.63
C GLU A 153 9.00 -24.63 4.64
N ASN A 154 8.94 -24.31 3.34
CA ASN A 154 9.90 -24.88 2.38
C ASN A 154 11.21 -24.07 2.24
N SER A 155 11.38 -22.95 2.96
CA SER A 155 12.48 -22.01 2.72
C SER A 155 13.55 -21.90 3.82
N ILE A 156 13.54 -22.76 4.85
CA ILE A 156 14.62 -22.77 5.86
C ILE A 156 15.05 -24.21 6.15
N MET A 157 15.90 -24.77 5.28
CA MET A 157 16.95 -25.71 5.70
C MET A 157 18.21 -25.49 4.85
N ASP A 158 19.32 -25.40 5.59
CA ASP A 158 20.75 -25.43 5.19
C ASP A 158 21.29 -24.12 4.56
N GLU A 159 22.25 -23.38 5.13
CA GLU A 159 23.38 -23.70 6.03
C GLU A 159 23.57 -22.70 7.19
#